data_AF-A0AAW0IMH1-F1
#
_entry.id   AF-A0AAW0IMH1-F1
#
_cell.length_a   1.000
_cell.length_b   1.000
_cell.length_c   1.000
_cell.angle_alpha   90.00
_cell.angle_beta   90.00
_cell.angle_gamma   90.00
#
_symmetry.space_group_name_H-M   'P 1'
#
loop_
_entity.id
_entity.type
_entity.pdbx_description
1 polymer ?
#
loop_
_entity_poly.entity_id
_entity_poly.type
_entity_poly.pdbx_seq_one_letter_code
_entity_poly.pdbx_strand_id
1 'polypeptide(L)'
;MSRKRASPPIRHSWRFFSNLIIFLCVFLCLFAFVRLHFQSSISTSPSYSTLHDHDDHHFEGPPKIAFLFLVRKDLPLDFLWGAFFKNGDAANLSIYIHSEPRFVFDETTTSSAFFYGRQLTNSIQVVWGESSMIMAERLLLEKALEDPANQRFILLSDSCIPLYEFSYIYNAVMSSPKSFNGDAANLSIYIHSEPRFVFDETTTSSAFFYGRQLTNSIQVVWGESSMIMAERLLLEKALEDPANQRFILLSDSCIPLYEFSYIYNAVMSSPKSFVDSFININEDRYDPKMSPAIPEEKWRKGSQELGFRFMFPWLTSLQNPHNCIPDEHYVPTLLAMSGLEDELERRSLTYTLWNHSAVRNDTKSWHPITFDRDDASPQEIKKIKDINHVYYESENRTAQCTINSKLTPCFLFARKFTYGAAIRVLTMGLVGPYDFLALSKATASKRKSKQYT
;
A
#
# COMPACT_ATOMS: atom_id res chain seq x y z
N MET A 1 -4.80 -71.00 -60.06
CA MET A 1 -3.96 -69.78 -59.92
C MET A 1 -4.86 -68.60 -59.64
N SER A 2 -4.65 -67.94 -58.50
CA SER A 2 -5.53 -66.92 -57.91
C SER A 2 -5.31 -65.54 -58.53
N ARG A 3 -6.39 -64.87 -58.96
CA ARG A 3 -6.40 -63.43 -59.33
C ARG A 3 -6.75 -62.62 -58.07
N LYS A 4 -5.79 -61.84 -57.56
CA LYS A 4 -6.02 -60.82 -56.52
C LYS A 4 -6.69 -59.59 -57.15
N ARG A 5 -7.82 -59.15 -56.56
CA ARG A 5 -8.44 -57.83 -56.80
C ARG A 5 -7.78 -56.78 -55.92
N ALA A 6 -7.47 -55.63 -56.50
CA ALA A 6 -6.96 -54.45 -55.82
C ALA A 6 -8.08 -53.69 -55.09
N SER A 7 -7.77 -53.17 -53.90
CA SER A 7 -8.61 -52.31 -53.07
C SER A 7 -8.43 -50.81 -53.42
N PRO A 8 -9.47 -49.96 -53.24
CA PRO A 8 -9.46 -48.56 -53.68
C PRO A 8 -8.74 -47.64 -52.67
N PRO A 9 -8.33 -46.41 -53.09
CA PRO A 9 -7.38 -45.62 -52.34
C PRO A 9 -8.04 -44.83 -51.19
N ILE A 10 -7.43 -44.94 -50.01
CA ILE A 10 -7.75 -44.32 -48.71
C ILE A 10 -7.58 -42.77 -48.71
N ARG A 11 -7.39 -42.13 -49.87
CA ARG A 11 -7.04 -40.70 -49.97
C ARG A 11 -8.24 -39.75 -49.89
N HIS A 12 -9.46 -40.25 -50.11
CA HIS A 12 -10.68 -39.42 -50.05
C HIS A 12 -11.23 -39.25 -48.62
N SER A 13 -11.00 -40.23 -47.73
CA SER A 13 -11.48 -40.19 -46.34
C SER A 13 -10.82 -39.06 -45.55
N TRP A 14 -9.51 -38.88 -45.67
CA TRP A 14 -8.77 -37.91 -44.86
C TRP A 14 -9.03 -36.44 -45.25
N ARG A 15 -9.26 -36.16 -46.54
CA ARG A 15 -9.70 -34.83 -47.00
C ARG A 15 -11.12 -34.51 -46.53
N PHE A 16 -11.99 -35.51 -46.45
CA PHE A 16 -13.34 -35.32 -45.94
C PHE A 16 -13.33 -34.99 -44.45
N PHE A 17 -12.53 -35.70 -43.65
CA PHE A 17 -12.36 -35.42 -42.23
C PHE A 17 -11.66 -34.07 -41.96
N SER A 18 -10.64 -33.69 -42.73
CA SER A 18 -10.01 -32.37 -42.54
C SER A 18 -10.96 -31.23 -42.92
N ASN A 19 -11.73 -31.39 -44.00
CA ASN A 19 -12.72 -30.39 -44.40
C ASN A 19 -13.87 -30.29 -43.39
N LEU A 20 -14.26 -31.39 -42.75
CA LEU A 20 -15.28 -31.38 -41.69
C LEU A 20 -14.80 -30.64 -40.43
N ILE A 21 -13.53 -30.82 -40.05
CA ILE A 21 -12.94 -30.10 -38.90
C ILE A 21 -12.84 -28.61 -39.20
N ILE A 22 -12.41 -28.24 -40.41
CA ILE A 22 -12.36 -26.82 -40.82
C ILE A 22 -13.76 -26.21 -40.83
N PHE A 23 -14.77 -26.93 -41.36
CA PHE A 23 -16.15 -26.47 -41.33
C PHE A 23 -16.67 -26.30 -39.90
N LEU A 24 -16.35 -27.23 -38.99
CA LEU A 24 -16.74 -27.13 -37.59
C LEU A 24 -16.07 -25.93 -36.90
N CYS A 25 -14.78 -25.70 -37.15
CA CYS A 25 -14.07 -24.54 -36.61
C CYS A 25 -14.64 -23.22 -37.14
N VAL A 26 -14.90 -23.13 -38.45
CA VAL A 26 -15.52 -21.94 -39.06
C VAL A 26 -16.93 -21.74 -38.53
N PHE A 27 -17.72 -22.80 -38.34
CA PHE A 27 -19.05 -22.71 -37.75
C PHE A 27 -19.00 -22.26 -36.29
N LEU A 28 -18.06 -22.76 -35.48
CA LEU A 28 -17.87 -22.32 -34.09
C LEU A 28 -17.38 -20.87 -34.02
N CYS A 29 -16.50 -20.44 -34.92
CA CYS A 29 -16.07 -19.05 -35.03
C CYS A 29 -17.22 -18.13 -35.47
N LEU A 30 -18.03 -18.55 -36.45
CA LEU A 30 -19.21 -17.80 -36.88
C LEU A 30 -20.27 -17.77 -35.78
N PHE A 31 -20.46 -18.87 -35.04
CA PHE A 31 -21.38 -18.91 -33.90
C PHE A 31 -20.90 -18.02 -32.76
N ALA A 32 -19.59 -17.98 -32.47
CA ALA A 32 -18.99 -17.07 -31.50
C ALA A 32 -19.09 -15.62 -31.97
N PHE A 33 -18.88 -15.35 -33.25
CA PHE A 33 -19.01 -14.02 -33.85
C PHE A 33 -20.46 -13.54 -33.86
N VAL A 34 -21.41 -14.43 -34.18
CA VAL A 34 -22.86 -14.16 -34.07
C VAL A 34 -23.25 -14.00 -32.61
N ARG A 35 -22.73 -14.77 -31.66
CA ARG A 35 -22.95 -14.56 -30.21
C ARG A 35 -22.41 -13.22 -29.75
N LEU A 36 -21.20 -12.83 -30.18
CA LEU A 36 -20.63 -11.52 -29.90
C LEU A 36 -21.48 -10.41 -30.52
N HIS A 37 -21.92 -10.56 -31.77
CA HIS A 37 -22.80 -9.60 -32.42
C HIS A 37 -24.22 -9.56 -31.82
N PHE A 38 -24.77 -10.69 -31.37
CA PHE A 38 -26.07 -10.75 -30.68
C PHE A 38 -25.97 -10.19 -29.26
N GLN A 39 -24.81 -10.32 -28.62
CA GLN A 39 -24.52 -9.66 -27.36
C GLN A 39 -24.31 -8.16 -27.57
N SER A 40 -23.74 -7.74 -28.71
CA SER A 40 -23.68 -6.33 -29.14
C SER A 40 -25.04 -5.78 -29.62
N SER A 41 -25.96 -6.60 -30.14
CA SER A 41 -27.28 -6.17 -30.62
C SER A 41 -28.43 -6.41 -29.65
N ILE A 42 -28.19 -7.08 -28.52
CA ILE A 42 -29.02 -7.00 -27.29
C ILE A 42 -28.45 -5.96 -26.31
N SER A 43 -27.24 -5.44 -26.55
CA SER A 43 -26.84 -4.10 -26.10
C SER A 43 -27.44 -3.03 -27.02
N THR A 44 -28.76 -3.03 -27.18
CA THR A 44 -29.46 -1.76 -27.28
C THR A 44 -29.19 -1.04 -25.97
N SER A 45 -28.14 -0.23 -25.95
CA SER A 45 -28.01 0.89 -25.05
C SER A 45 -29.40 1.51 -24.99
N PRO A 46 -30.05 1.61 -23.81
CA PRO A 46 -31.05 2.64 -23.69
C PRO A 46 -30.29 3.90 -24.09
N SER A 47 -30.79 4.58 -25.12
CA SER A 47 -30.48 5.99 -25.31
C SER A 47 -30.50 6.59 -23.91
N TYR A 48 -29.36 7.07 -23.42
CA TYR A 48 -29.30 8.01 -22.31
C TYR A 48 -29.94 9.31 -22.83
N SER A 49 -31.23 9.25 -23.16
CA SER A 49 -32.15 10.30 -22.80
C SER A 49 -31.93 10.51 -21.32
N THR A 50 -31.26 11.62 -21.01
CA THR A 50 -31.42 12.37 -19.77
C THR A 50 -32.53 11.82 -18.88
N LEU A 51 -32.18 10.81 -18.08
CA LEU A 51 -32.83 10.53 -16.81
C LEU A 51 -32.04 11.33 -15.77
N HIS A 52 -32.03 12.65 -15.97
CA HIS A 52 -32.20 13.60 -14.88
C HIS A 52 -33.67 13.51 -14.47
N ASP A 53 -34.05 12.34 -13.96
CA ASP A 53 -35.30 12.13 -13.24
C ASP A 53 -35.17 10.85 -12.40
N HIS A 54 -33.96 10.63 -11.84
CA HIS A 54 -33.92 9.97 -10.55
C HIS A 54 -34.40 11.06 -9.60
N ASP A 55 -35.68 10.99 -9.27
CA ASP A 55 -36.34 11.75 -8.22
C ASP A 55 -35.31 11.95 -7.11
N ASP A 56 -34.80 13.17 -7.02
CA ASP A 56 -33.87 13.60 -6.00
C ASP A 56 -34.72 13.56 -4.74
N HIS A 57 -34.88 12.37 -4.17
CA HIS A 57 -35.35 12.18 -2.82
C HIS A 57 -34.26 12.75 -1.92
N HIS A 58 -34.17 14.08 -1.95
CA HIS A 58 -33.50 14.91 -0.99
C HIS A 58 -34.12 14.51 0.33
N PHE A 59 -33.42 13.64 1.04
CA PHE A 59 -33.83 13.24 2.36
C PHE A 59 -33.81 14.51 3.24
N GLU A 60 -34.98 15.04 3.54
CA GLU A 60 -35.13 16.17 4.46
C GLU A 60 -35.12 15.63 5.89
N GLY A 61 -33.92 15.50 6.46
CA GLY A 61 -33.71 15.06 7.84
C GLY A 61 -32.23 15.03 8.24
N PRO A 62 -31.93 14.77 9.53
CA PRO A 62 -30.55 14.66 9.98
C PRO A 62 -29.87 13.44 9.33
N PRO A 63 -28.72 13.62 8.67
CA PRO A 63 -28.07 12.53 7.96
C PRO A 63 -27.42 11.56 8.96
N LYS A 64 -27.45 10.27 8.68
CA LYS A 64 -26.98 9.20 9.57
C LYS A 64 -25.70 8.55 9.07
N ILE A 65 -24.96 7.99 10.03
CA ILE A 65 -23.90 7.01 9.76
C ILE A 65 -24.44 5.61 10.02
N ALA A 66 -24.39 4.73 9.02
CA ALA A 66 -24.69 3.32 9.14
C ALA A 66 -23.46 2.54 9.62
N PHE A 67 -23.54 1.96 10.81
CA PHE A 67 -22.54 1.05 11.36
C PHE A 67 -22.90 -0.38 10.97
N LEU A 68 -22.06 -0.98 10.13
CA LEU A 68 -22.22 -2.31 9.54
C LEU A 68 -21.30 -3.28 10.26
N PHE A 69 -21.82 -4.06 11.20
CA PHE A 69 -21.06 -5.05 11.94
C PHE A 69 -21.09 -6.40 11.22
N LEU A 70 -19.96 -6.79 10.64
CA LEU A 70 -19.74 -8.13 10.10
C LEU A 70 -19.08 -8.99 11.19
N VAL A 71 -19.88 -9.81 11.86
CA VAL A 71 -19.44 -10.62 12.99
C VAL A 71 -19.60 -12.11 12.71
N ARG A 72 -18.80 -12.93 13.39
CA ARG A 72 -18.89 -14.39 13.26
C ARG A 72 -20.15 -14.94 13.92
N LYS A 73 -20.42 -14.53 15.16
CA LYS A 73 -21.55 -15.00 15.95
C LYS A 73 -22.09 -13.89 16.84
N ASP A 74 -21.33 -13.52 17.86
CA ASP A 74 -21.66 -12.52 18.87
C ASP A 74 -20.80 -11.25 18.73
N LEU A 75 -21.02 -10.29 19.63
CA LEU A 75 -20.24 -9.04 19.75
C LEU A 75 -19.60 -8.98 21.15
N PRO A 76 -18.39 -9.55 21.34
CA PRO A 76 -17.76 -9.62 22.66
C PRO A 76 -17.47 -8.26 23.30
N LEU A 77 -17.39 -7.21 22.48
CA LEU A 77 -17.08 -5.84 22.88
C LEU A 77 -18.32 -4.92 22.85
N ASP A 78 -19.52 -5.49 22.87
CA ASP A 78 -20.79 -4.76 22.82
C ASP A 78 -20.96 -3.72 23.93
N PHE A 79 -20.41 -3.95 25.13
CA PHE A 79 -20.44 -3.00 26.25
C PHE A 79 -19.73 -1.68 25.90
N LEU A 80 -18.61 -1.77 25.18
CA LEU A 80 -17.79 -0.62 24.80
C LEU A 80 -18.48 0.16 23.68
N TRP A 81 -19.00 -0.55 22.67
CA TRP A 81 -19.82 0.06 21.63
C TRP A 81 -21.11 0.67 22.19
N GLY A 82 -21.72 0.03 23.18
CA GLY A 82 -22.87 0.54 23.92
C GLY A 82 -22.56 1.86 24.62
N ALA A 83 -21.40 1.97 25.28
CA ALA A 83 -20.94 3.22 25.88
C ALA A 83 -20.68 4.30 24.82
N PHE A 84 -20.10 3.94 23.68
CA PHE A 84 -19.88 4.84 22.56
C PHE A 84 -21.19 5.38 21.97
N PHE A 85 -22.17 4.53 21.70
CA PHE A 85 -23.47 4.95 21.15
C PHE A 85 -24.33 5.70 22.16
N LYS A 86 -24.20 5.43 23.46
CA LYS A 86 -24.89 6.17 24.52
C LYS A 86 -24.51 7.66 24.54
N ASN A 87 -23.30 7.99 24.11
CA ASN A 87 -22.81 9.37 24.00
C ASN A 87 -23.15 10.01 22.64
N GLY A 88 -23.87 9.30 21.77
CA GLY A 88 -24.34 9.78 20.47
C GLY A 88 -25.85 10.04 20.46
N ASP A 89 -26.30 10.87 19.52
CA ASP A 89 -27.72 11.03 19.23
C ASP A 89 -28.19 9.84 18.39
N ALA A 90 -29.20 9.12 18.87
CA ALA A 90 -29.80 7.99 18.16
C ALA A 90 -30.39 8.40 16.79
N ALA A 91 -30.72 9.68 16.60
CA ALA A 91 -31.17 10.20 15.31
C ALA A 91 -30.06 10.20 14.23
N ASN A 92 -28.79 10.12 14.63
CA ASN A 92 -27.62 10.29 13.75
C ASN A 92 -26.95 8.96 13.35
N LEU A 93 -27.51 7.81 13.72
CA LEU A 93 -26.90 6.51 13.45
C LEU A 93 -27.92 5.42 13.12
N SER A 94 -27.45 4.43 12.38
CA SER A 94 -28.13 3.16 12.13
C SER A 94 -27.16 2.02 12.41
N ILE A 95 -27.65 0.92 12.98
CA ILE A 95 -26.82 -0.26 13.30
C ILE A 95 -27.39 -1.47 12.58
N TYR A 96 -26.54 -2.16 11.83
CA TYR A 96 -26.87 -3.39 11.11
C TYR A 96 -25.82 -4.45 11.44
N ILE A 97 -26.26 -5.67 11.70
CA ILE A 97 -25.37 -6.76 12.10
C ILE A 97 -25.56 -7.96 11.18
N HIS A 98 -24.48 -8.45 10.58
CA HIS A 98 -24.46 -9.76 9.95
C HIS A 98 -23.74 -10.72 10.89
N SER A 99 -24.41 -11.79 11.31
CA SER A 99 -23.92 -12.82 12.24
C SER A 99 -24.17 -14.23 11.70
N GLU A 100 -23.78 -15.29 12.43
CA GLU A 100 -24.15 -16.65 12.01
C GLU A 100 -25.69 -16.79 11.85
N PRO A 101 -26.16 -17.58 10.87
CA PRO A 101 -27.59 -17.74 10.63
C PRO A 101 -28.33 -18.22 11.89
N ARG A 102 -29.47 -17.56 12.18
CA ARG A 102 -30.35 -17.79 13.35
C ARG A 102 -29.81 -17.29 14.70
N PHE A 103 -28.65 -16.63 14.75
CA PHE A 103 -28.24 -15.90 15.94
C PHE A 103 -29.11 -14.66 16.13
N VAL A 104 -29.55 -14.41 17.36
CA VAL A 104 -30.43 -13.28 17.71
C VAL A 104 -29.73 -12.45 18.78
N PHE A 105 -29.63 -11.14 18.56
CA PHE A 105 -29.19 -10.20 19.58
C PHE A 105 -30.40 -9.78 20.43
N ASP A 106 -30.39 -10.20 21.70
CA ASP A 106 -31.40 -9.91 22.71
C ASP A 106 -30.77 -9.76 24.12
N GLU A 107 -31.59 -9.58 25.15
CA GLU A 107 -31.14 -9.41 26.55
C GLU A 107 -30.30 -10.58 27.09
N THR A 108 -30.37 -11.76 26.47
CA THR A 108 -29.62 -12.95 26.88
C THR A 108 -28.30 -13.11 26.15
N THR A 109 -28.14 -12.48 24.98
CA THR A 109 -26.97 -12.67 24.10
C THR A 109 -26.08 -11.43 23.96
N THR A 110 -26.55 -10.26 24.38
CA THR A 110 -25.77 -9.02 24.35
C THR A 110 -26.05 -8.15 25.58
N SER A 111 -25.02 -7.48 26.08
CA SER A 111 -25.08 -6.60 27.24
C SER A 111 -25.63 -5.20 26.92
N SER A 112 -25.80 -4.87 25.63
CA SER A 112 -26.20 -3.54 25.18
C SER A 112 -27.47 -3.56 24.33
N ALA A 113 -28.48 -2.81 24.79
CA ALA A 113 -29.76 -2.66 24.11
C ALA A 113 -29.65 -2.03 22.70
N PHE A 114 -28.54 -1.39 22.36
CA PHE A 114 -28.30 -0.84 21.02
C PHE A 114 -28.26 -1.92 19.93
N PHE A 115 -27.93 -3.17 20.27
CA PHE A 115 -27.82 -4.26 19.31
C PHE A 115 -29.07 -5.14 19.20
N TYR A 116 -30.06 -4.95 20.09
CA TYR A 116 -31.24 -5.82 20.12
C TYR A 116 -31.98 -5.80 18.78
N GLY A 117 -32.18 -6.99 18.19
CA GLY A 117 -32.90 -7.16 16.93
C GLY A 117 -32.28 -6.49 15.71
N ARG A 118 -30.99 -6.10 15.75
CA ARG A 118 -30.31 -5.42 14.64
C ARG A 118 -29.65 -6.37 13.64
N GLN A 119 -29.72 -7.67 13.87
CA GLN A 119 -29.21 -8.68 12.94
C GLN A 119 -30.02 -8.78 11.65
N LEU A 120 -29.35 -9.09 10.54
CA LEU A 120 -29.99 -9.36 9.27
C LEU A 120 -30.75 -10.69 9.29
N THR A 121 -31.97 -10.69 8.78
CA THR A 121 -32.81 -11.90 8.68
C THR A 121 -32.31 -12.89 7.64
N ASN A 122 -31.55 -12.41 6.65
CA ASN A 122 -30.96 -13.19 5.55
C ASN A 122 -29.45 -13.41 5.72
N SER A 123 -28.93 -13.39 6.96
CA SER A 123 -27.52 -13.67 7.23
C SER A 123 -27.11 -15.06 6.70
N ILE A 124 -25.90 -15.16 6.17
CA ILE A 124 -25.34 -16.39 5.61
C ILE A 124 -24.20 -16.92 6.47
N GLN A 125 -23.86 -18.21 6.31
CA GLN A 125 -22.64 -18.72 6.94
C GLN A 125 -21.42 -18.11 6.24
N VAL A 126 -20.56 -17.46 7.01
CA VAL A 126 -19.33 -16.85 6.50
C VAL A 126 -18.13 -17.69 6.88
N VAL A 127 -17.31 -18.01 5.88
CA VAL A 127 -15.97 -18.59 6.06
C VAL A 127 -14.94 -17.50 5.81
N TRP A 128 -13.96 -17.39 6.70
CA TRP A 128 -12.92 -16.37 6.61
C TRP A 128 -12.06 -16.58 5.35
N GLY A 129 -11.86 -15.51 4.58
CA GLY A 129 -11.06 -15.52 3.35
C GLY A 129 -11.78 -16.07 2.11
N GLU A 130 -13.06 -16.42 2.20
CA GLU A 130 -13.88 -16.89 1.07
C GLU A 130 -14.83 -15.81 0.55
N SER A 131 -15.39 -16.02 -0.65
CA SER A 131 -16.35 -15.10 -1.28
C SER A 131 -17.63 -14.89 -0.44
N SER A 132 -17.90 -15.75 0.53
CA SER A 132 -18.98 -15.56 1.50
C SER A 132 -18.83 -14.28 2.33
N MET A 133 -17.60 -13.80 2.59
CA MET A 133 -17.40 -12.52 3.28
C MET A 133 -17.91 -11.34 2.45
N ILE A 134 -17.57 -11.31 1.16
CA ILE A 134 -18.02 -10.28 0.23
C ILE A 134 -19.56 -10.30 0.10
N MET A 135 -20.16 -11.49 0.07
CA MET A 135 -21.60 -11.63 0.03
C MET A 135 -22.25 -11.09 1.32
N ALA A 136 -21.70 -11.38 2.48
CA ALA A 136 -22.19 -10.86 3.77
C ALA A 136 -22.08 -9.32 3.88
N GLU A 137 -20.96 -8.75 3.43
CA GLU A 137 -20.78 -7.30 3.34
C GLU A 137 -21.81 -6.65 2.41
N ARG A 138 -22.08 -7.29 1.25
CA ARG A 138 -23.11 -6.82 0.32
C ARG A 138 -24.50 -6.82 0.95
N LEU A 139 -24.84 -7.83 1.74
CA LEU A 139 -26.13 -7.90 2.45
C LEU A 139 -26.28 -6.78 3.48
N LEU A 140 -25.21 -6.48 4.23
CA LEU A 140 -25.18 -5.36 5.17
C LEU A 140 -25.41 -4.03 4.46
N LEU A 141 -24.69 -3.81 3.36
CA LEU A 141 -24.79 -2.57 2.60
C LEU A 141 -26.16 -2.42 1.94
N GLU A 142 -26.68 -3.47 1.32
CA GLU A 142 -28.02 -3.51 0.72
C GLU A 142 -29.08 -3.13 1.76
N LYS A 143 -29.02 -3.73 2.96
CA LYS A 143 -29.96 -3.41 4.04
C LYS A 143 -29.82 -1.97 4.54
N ALA A 144 -28.59 -1.46 4.62
CA ALA A 144 -28.34 -0.09 5.06
C ALA A 144 -28.78 0.97 4.04
N LEU A 145 -28.72 0.66 2.74
CA LEU A 145 -29.17 1.54 1.66
C LEU A 145 -30.70 1.67 1.59
N GLU A 146 -31.45 0.79 2.26
CA GLU A 146 -32.91 0.93 2.38
C GLU A 146 -33.33 2.15 3.21
N ASP A 147 -32.48 2.66 4.11
CA ASP A 147 -32.75 3.89 4.87
C ASP A 147 -32.09 5.09 4.16
N PRO A 148 -32.86 5.98 3.51
CA PRO A 148 -32.32 7.14 2.79
C PRO A 148 -31.64 8.16 3.71
N ALA A 149 -31.84 8.07 5.03
CA ALA A 149 -31.10 8.88 5.99
C ALA A 149 -29.63 8.44 6.11
N ASN A 150 -29.28 7.20 5.75
CA ASN A 150 -27.90 6.72 5.81
C ASN A 150 -27.07 7.31 4.68
N GLN A 151 -26.24 8.29 5.02
CA GLN A 151 -25.41 9.04 4.06
C GLN A 151 -23.94 8.62 4.09
N ARG A 152 -23.51 7.90 5.13
CA ARG A 152 -22.16 7.35 5.30
C ARG A 152 -22.23 5.97 5.93
N PHE A 153 -21.24 5.13 5.65
CA PHE A 153 -21.21 3.72 6.07
C PHE A 153 -19.86 3.40 6.70
N ILE A 154 -19.86 2.71 7.83
CA ILE A 154 -18.66 2.23 8.53
C ILE A 154 -18.78 0.71 8.66
N LEU A 155 -17.90 -0.03 8.00
CA LEU A 155 -17.81 -1.49 8.13
C LEU A 155 -16.89 -1.86 9.30
N LEU A 156 -17.36 -2.72 10.19
CA LEU A 156 -16.71 -3.10 11.44
C LEU A 156 -16.71 -4.62 11.60
N SER A 157 -15.67 -5.15 12.25
CA SER A 157 -15.62 -6.55 12.70
C SER A 157 -15.97 -6.68 14.19
N ASP A 158 -16.14 -7.91 14.66
CA ASP A 158 -16.31 -8.29 16.07
C ASP A 158 -15.15 -7.85 16.99
N SER A 159 -14.00 -7.52 16.41
CA SER A 159 -12.78 -7.08 17.13
C SER A 159 -12.51 -5.57 17.08
N CYS A 160 -13.31 -4.80 16.33
CA CYS A 160 -13.12 -3.36 16.20
C CYS A 160 -13.55 -2.63 17.48
N ILE A 161 -12.86 -1.52 17.79
CA ILE A 161 -13.22 -0.59 18.87
C ILE A 161 -13.19 0.88 18.39
N PRO A 162 -14.11 1.73 18.85
CA PRO A 162 -14.02 3.18 18.68
C PRO A 162 -12.88 3.74 19.54
N LEU A 163 -12.04 4.58 18.94
CA LEU A 163 -10.93 5.25 19.63
C LEU A 163 -11.29 6.66 20.13
N TYR A 164 -12.35 7.24 19.57
CA TYR A 164 -12.84 8.58 19.89
C TYR A 164 -14.33 8.53 20.19
N GLU A 165 -14.84 9.60 20.81
CA GLU A 165 -16.26 9.75 21.11
C GLU A 165 -17.11 9.88 19.83
N PHE A 166 -18.40 9.53 19.94
CA PHE A 166 -19.32 9.50 18.80
C PHE A 166 -19.39 10.84 18.06
N SER A 167 -19.50 11.95 18.79
CA SER A 167 -19.59 13.30 18.21
C SER A 167 -18.38 13.64 17.33
N TYR A 168 -17.18 13.26 17.76
CA TYR A 168 -15.96 13.46 16.99
C TYR A 168 -15.97 12.64 15.69
N ILE A 169 -16.25 11.34 15.80
CA ILE A 169 -16.31 10.44 14.62
C ILE A 169 -17.39 10.91 13.65
N TYR A 170 -18.57 11.25 14.16
CA TYR A 170 -19.68 11.73 13.36
C TYR A 170 -19.29 12.99 12.58
N ASN A 171 -18.78 14.01 13.26
CA ASN A 171 -18.37 15.25 12.59
C ASN A 171 -17.27 15.01 11.56
N ALA A 172 -16.27 14.17 11.87
CA ALA A 172 -15.17 13.85 10.95
C ALA A 172 -15.65 13.12 9.68
N VAL A 173 -16.53 12.12 9.84
CA VAL A 173 -17.05 11.32 8.73
C VAL A 173 -18.03 12.10 7.86
N MET A 174 -18.88 12.93 8.47
CA MET A 174 -19.90 13.69 7.76
C MET A 174 -19.35 14.94 7.07
N SER A 175 -18.32 15.57 7.64
CA SER A 175 -17.63 16.72 7.00
C SER A 175 -16.70 16.31 5.85
N SER A 176 -16.32 15.03 5.77
CA SER A 176 -15.47 14.53 4.69
C SER A 176 -16.25 14.38 3.37
N PRO A 177 -15.73 14.92 2.25
CA PRO A 177 -16.28 14.67 0.92
C PRO A 177 -15.84 13.32 0.32
N LYS A 178 -15.00 12.53 1.01
CA LYS A 178 -14.42 11.27 0.51
C LYS A 178 -14.85 10.07 1.36
N SER A 179 -15.05 8.91 0.71
CA SER A 179 -15.21 7.62 1.38
C SER A 179 -13.85 7.11 1.89
N PHE A 180 -13.81 6.62 3.13
CA PHE A 180 -12.60 6.06 3.74
C PHE A 180 -12.62 4.53 3.65
N ASN A 181 -11.88 3.94 2.69
CA ASN A 181 -11.57 2.51 2.71
C ASN A 181 -10.29 2.30 3.52
N GLY A 182 -10.41 1.58 4.64
CA GLY A 182 -9.47 1.55 5.77
C GLY A 182 -7.98 1.41 5.45
N ASP A 183 -7.57 0.70 4.38
CA ASP A 183 -6.14 0.50 4.08
C ASP A 183 -5.72 0.86 2.64
N ALA A 184 -6.65 0.89 1.67
CA ALA A 184 -6.31 1.13 0.25
C ALA A 184 -6.51 2.59 -0.19
N ALA A 185 -7.26 3.40 0.56
CA ALA A 185 -7.53 4.80 0.19
C ALA A 185 -6.39 5.77 0.57
N ASN A 186 -5.46 5.34 1.42
CA ASN A 186 -4.45 6.19 2.04
C ASN A 186 -3.02 5.96 1.54
N LEU A 187 -2.82 5.06 0.55
CA LEU A 187 -1.50 4.69 0.05
C LEU A 187 -1.50 4.46 -1.46
N SER A 188 -0.52 5.07 -2.13
CA SER A 188 -0.15 4.79 -3.50
C SER A 188 1.23 4.14 -3.55
N ILE A 189 1.38 3.05 -4.32
CA ILE A 189 2.64 2.32 -4.47
C ILE A 189 3.09 2.42 -5.92
N TYR A 190 4.34 2.82 -6.11
CA TYR A 190 5.01 2.91 -7.41
C TYR A 190 6.34 2.17 -7.31
N ILE A 191 6.67 1.35 -8.32
CA ILE A 191 7.86 0.51 -8.29
C ILE A 191 8.75 0.82 -9.49
N HIS A 192 10.01 1.13 -9.22
CA HIS A 192 11.04 1.12 -10.24
C HIS A 192 11.81 -0.19 -10.11
N SER A 193 11.83 -0.98 -11.17
CA SER A 193 12.52 -2.28 -11.24
C SER A 193 13.37 -2.38 -12.49
N GLU A 194 14.02 -3.52 -12.70
CA GLU A 194 14.70 -3.79 -13.98
C GLU A 194 13.71 -3.64 -15.16
N PRO A 195 14.14 -3.05 -16.30
CA PRO A 195 13.27 -2.88 -17.46
C PRO A 195 12.62 -4.20 -17.88
N ARG A 196 11.30 -4.16 -18.11
CA ARG A 196 10.43 -5.31 -18.48
C ARG A 196 10.13 -6.30 -17.36
N PHE A 197 10.61 -6.08 -16.14
CA PHE A 197 10.15 -6.87 -15.00
C PHE A 197 8.69 -6.50 -14.67
N VAL A 198 7.85 -7.50 -14.39
CA VAL A 198 6.42 -7.32 -14.08
C VAL A 198 6.11 -7.92 -12.72
N PHE A 199 5.44 -7.15 -11.87
CA PHE A 199 4.94 -7.65 -10.60
C PHE A 199 3.54 -8.23 -10.80
N ASP A 200 3.44 -9.55 -10.64
CA ASP A 200 2.20 -10.33 -10.75
C ASP A 200 2.21 -11.51 -9.74
N GLU A 201 1.18 -12.36 -9.80
CA GLU A 201 1.02 -13.52 -8.91
C GLU A 201 2.20 -14.51 -8.98
N THR A 202 2.94 -14.53 -10.09
CA THR A 202 4.09 -15.41 -10.27
C THR A 202 5.35 -14.81 -9.65
N THR A 203 5.55 -13.50 -9.78
CA THR A 203 6.80 -12.84 -9.38
C THR A 203 6.79 -12.34 -7.94
N THR A 204 5.65 -11.91 -7.40
CA THR A 204 5.51 -11.48 -5.99
C THR A 204 4.43 -12.26 -5.26
N SER A 205 4.50 -12.32 -3.93
CA SER A 205 3.50 -13.02 -3.10
C SER A 205 2.46 -12.07 -2.51
N SER A 206 2.60 -10.77 -2.75
CA SER A 206 1.74 -9.73 -2.20
C SER A 206 1.02 -8.99 -3.32
N ALA A 207 -0.30 -9.02 -3.28
CA ALA A 207 -1.16 -8.36 -4.27
C ALA A 207 -1.02 -6.83 -4.26
N PHE A 208 -0.50 -6.23 -3.17
CA PHE A 208 -0.23 -4.80 -3.08
C PHE A 208 0.74 -4.30 -4.16
N PHE A 209 1.62 -5.17 -4.67
CA PHE A 209 2.62 -4.80 -5.67
C PHE A 209 2.22 -5.13 -7.11
N TYR A 210 1.09 -5.82 -7.35
CA TYR A 210 0.70 -6.24 -8.69
C TYR A 210 0.47 -5.04 -9.61
N GLY A 211 1.14 -5.03 -10.77
CA GLY A 211 0.99 -3.99 -11.78
C GLY A 211 1.39 -2.58 -11.35
N ARG A 212 2.18 -2.44 -10.27
CA ARG A 212 2.61 -1.13 -9.73
C ARG A 212 3.95 -0.63 -10.29
N GLN A 213 4.60 -1.42 -11.13
CA GLN A 213 5.86 -1.02 -11.78
C GLN A 213 5.68 0.06 -12.84
N LEU A 214 6.69 0.93 -12.96
CA LEU A 214 6.74 1.92 -14.04
C LEU A 214 6.92 1.24 -15.39
N THR A 215 6.26 1.78 -16.41
CA THR A 215 6.40 1.28 -17.80
C THR A 215 7.69 1.76 -18.47
N ASN A 216 8.28 2.83 -17.94
CA ASN A 216 9.49 3.49 -18.43
C ASN A 216 10.70 3.31 -17.49
N SER A 217 10.75 2.23 -16.70
CA SER A 217 11.92 1.92 -15.87
C SER A 217 13.21 1.83 -16.70
N ILE A 218 14.31 2.27 -16.10
CA ILE A 218 15.65 2.29 -16.71
C ILE A 218 16.58 1.31 -16.02
N GLN A 219 17.71 0.98 -16.66
CA GLN A 219 18.78 0.30 -15.96
C GLN A 219 19.46 1.27 -14.99
N VAL A 220 19.55 0.89 -13.71
CA VAL A 220 20.23 1.67 -12.69
C VAL A 220 21.60 1.06 -12.41
N VAL A 221 22.61 1.91 -12.33
CA VAL A 221 23.96 1.57 -11.89
C VAL A 221 24.22 2.33 -10.60
N TRP A 222 24.74 1.61 -9.60
CA TRP A 222 25.01 2.19 -8.29
C TRP A 222 26.06 3.31 -8.37
N GLY A 223 25.83 4.40 -7.65
CA GLY A 223 26.74 5.55 -7.59
C GLY A 223 26.75 6.42 -8.86
N GLU A 224 25.90 6.11 -9.84
CA GLU A 224 25.76 6.90 -11.06
C GLU A 224 24.48 7.75 -11.07
N SER A 225 24.41 8.73 -11.98
CA SER A 225 23.24 9.59 -12.17
C SER A 225 21.98 8.84 -12.60
N SER A 226 22.09 7.58 -13.04
CA SER A 226 20.94 6.70 -13.30
C SER A 226 20.11 6.43 -12.05
N MET A 227 20.69 6.47 -10.84
CA MET A 227 19.93 6.38 -9.58
C MET A 227 18.97 7.57 -9.41
N ILE A 228 19.48 8.79 -9.61
CA ILE A 228 18.64 10.02 -9.58
C ILE A 228 17.56 9.96 -10.64
N MET A 229 17.87 9.45 -11.84
CA MET A 229 16.89 9.35 -12.91
C MET A 229 15.76 8.39 -12.53
N ALA A 230 16.06 7.24 -11.92
CA ALA A 230 15.04 6.30 -11.43
C ALA A 230 14.16 6.92 -10.32
N GLU A 231 14.75 7.63 -9.37
CA GLU A 231 14.01 8.35 -8.32
C GLU A 231 13.10 9.43 -8.90
N ARG A 232 13.57 10.18 -9.91
CA ARG A 232 12.76 11.18 -10.61
C ARG A 232 11.56 10.57 -11.31
N LEU A 233 11.73 9.42 -11.97
CA LEU A 233 10.64 8.71 -12.64
C LEU A 233 9.56 8.26 -11.64
N LEU A 234 9.98 7.75 -10.47
CA LEU A 234 9.05 7.40 -9.39
C LEU A 234 8.28 8.63 -8.90
N LEU A 235 8.99 9.73 -8.65
CA LEU A 235 8.37 10.96 -8.14
C LEU A 235 7.43 11.60 -9.17
N GLU A 236 7.84 11.66 -10.44
CA GLU A 236 7.01 12.15 -11.54
C GLU A 236 5.71 11.35 -11.64
N LYS A 237 5.81 10.02 -11.60
CA LYS A 237 4.63 9.17 -11.63
C LYS A 237 3.72 9.38 -10.41
N ALA A 238 4.32 9.51 -9.23
CA ALA A 238 3.57 9.73 -7.99
C ALA A 238 2.86 11.08 -7.97
N LEU A 239 3.40 12.10 -8.64
CA LEU A 239 2.83 13.45 -8.73
C LEU A 239 1.68 13.56 -9.74
N GLU A 240 1.49 12.57 -10.63
CA GLU A 240 0.31 12.52 -11.50
C GLU A 240 -1.00 12.40 -10.70
N ASP A 241 -0.94 11.80 -9.51
CA ASP A 241 -2.06 11.73 -8.60
C ASP A 241 -1.98 12.85 -7.54
N PRO A 242 -2.85 13.88 -7.63
CA PRO A 242 -2.82 15.04 -6.73
C PRO A 242 -3.20 14.69 -5.28
N ALA A 243 -3.70 13.47 -5.01
CA ALA A 243 -3.94 13.01 -3.65
C ALA A 243 -2.65 12.67 -2.90
N ASN A 244 -1.53 12.43 -3.59
CA ASN A 244 -0.25 12.13 -2.96
C ASN A 244 0.35 13.40 -2.34
N GLN A 245 0.35 13.45 -1.00
CA GLN A 245 0.84 14.62 -0.25
C GLN A 245 2.23 14.43 0.37
N ARG A 246 2.60 13.18 0.62
CA ARG A 246 3.86 12.76 1.23
C ARG A 246 4.39 11.59 0.41
N PHE A 247 5.67 11.62 0.11
CA PHE A 247 6.36 10.57 -0.65
C PHE A 247 7.37 9.91 0.28
N ILE A 248 7.47 8.58 0.28
CA ILE A 248 8.48 7.84 1.03
C ILE A 248 9.20 6.94 0.05
N LEU A 249 10.51 7.12 -0.08
CA LEU A 249 11.36 6.27 -0.90
C LEU A 249 11.90 5.11 -0.06
N LEU A 250 11.81 3.89 -0.56
CA LEU A 250 12.28 2.67 0.09
C LEU A 250 12.98 1.75 -0.91
N SER A 251 13.96 0.98 -0.43
CA SER A 251 14.59 -0.10 -1.20
C SER A 251 13.97 -1.47 -0.91
N ASP A 252 14.33 -2.47 -1.71
CA ASP A 252 13.98 -3.89 -1.53
C ASP A 252 14.47 -4.51 -0.22
N SER A 253 15.40 -3.84 0.48
CA SER A 253 16.00 -4.27 1.74
C SER A 253 15.53 -3.47 2.96
N CYS A 254 14.56 -2.57 2.77
CA CYS A 254 13.95 -1.80 3.85
C CYS A 254 12.79 -2.59 4.49
N ILE A 255 12.64 -2.48 5.81
CA ILE A 255 11.50 -3.02 6.56
C ILE A 255 10.81 -1.93 7.37
N PRO A 256 9.47 -1.99 7.56
CA PRO A 256 8.79 -1.13 8.52
C PRO A 256 9.09 -1.59 9.95
N LEU A 257 9.24 -0.66 10.89
CA LEU A 257 9.42 -0.94 12.33
C LEU A 257 8.11 -0.93 13.13
N TYR A 258 7.06 -0.34 12.54
CA TYR A 258 5.74 -0.15 13.12
C TYR A 258 4.64 -0.52 12.12
N GLU A 259 3.42 -0.64 12.61
CA GLU A 259 2.24 -0.84 11.76
C GLU A 259 1.98 0.38 10.85
N PHE A 260 1.26 0.13 9.75
CA PHE A 260 1.00 1.16 8.73
C PHE A 260 0.30 2.40 9.31
N SER A 261 -0.72 2.22 10.15
CA SER A 261 -1.47 3.30 10.79
C SER A 261 -0.56 4.24 11.59
N TYR A 262 0.38 3.69 12.37
CA TYR A 262 1.35 4.45 13.14
C TYR A 262 2.26 5.27 12.23
N ILE A 263 2.83 4.63 11.20
CA ILE A 263 3.73 5.29 10.23
C ILE A 263 2.99 6.40 9.49
N TYR A 264 1.80 6.10 8.97
CA TYR A 264 0.96 7.05 8.25
C TYR A 264 0.66 8.27 9.12
N ASN A 265 0.19 8.06 10.34
CA ASN A 265 -0.12 9.17 11.25
C ASN A 265 1.13 9.99 11.62
N ALA A 266 2.27 9.34 11.84
CA ALA A 266 3.53 10.04 12.14
C ALA A 266 3.97 10.95 10.97
N VAL A 267 3.92 10.43 9.74
CA VAL A 267 4.35 11.17 8.53
C VAL A 267 3.35 12.28 8.16
N MET A 268 2.06 12.01 8.27
CA MET A 268 1.01 12.97 7.90
C MET A 268 0.81 14.07 8.93
N SER A 269 1.05 13.79 10.23
CA SER A 269 0.93 14.79 11.28
C SER A 269 2.15 15.70 11.41
N SER A 270 3.30 15.32 10.82
CA SER A 270 4.50 16.17 10.81
C SER A 270 4.30 17.37 9.89
N PRO A 271 4.55 18.61 10.36
CA PRO A 271 4.54 19.79 9.50
C PRO A 271 5.74 19.79 8.53
N LYS A 272 6.86 19.19 8.94
CA LYS A 272 8.13 19.17 8.21
C LYS A 272 8.38 17.86 7.45
N SER A 273 9.26 17.94 6.46
CA SER A 273 9.76 16.79 5.70
C SER A 273 10.99 16.17 6.36
N PHE A 274 11.19 14.87 6.14
CA PHE A 274 12.28 14.11 6.73
C PHE A 274 13.31 13.78 5.64
N VAL A 275 14.28 14.66 5.51
CA VAL A 275 15.40 14.53 4.58
C VAL A 275 16.66 14.76 5.38
N ASP A 276 17.60 13.83 5.31
CA ASP A 276 18.92 14.03 5.89
C ASP A 276 19.66 15.12 5.10
N SER A 277 20.17 16.14 5.78
CA SER A 277 20.78 17.30 5.14
C SER A 277 21.76 17.98 6.08
N PHE A 278 23.05 17.86 5.75
CA PHE A 278 24.15 18.44 6.53
C PHE A 278 25.26 18.95 5.62
N ILE A 279 26.09 19.84 6.19
CA ILE A 279 27.29 20.37 5.53
C ILE A 279 28.39 19.32 5.65
N ASN A 280 29.01 18.95 4.53
CA ASN A 280 30.09 17.98 4.54
C ASN A 280 31.37 18.64 5.04
N ILE A 281 31.73 18.40 6.31
CA ILE A 281 32.91 19.01 6.95
C ILE A 281 34.21 18.22 6.73
N ASN A 282 34.14 16.97 6.27
CA ASN A 282 35.25 16.01 6.37
C ASN A 282 35.70 15.39 5.04
N GLU A 283 35.05 15.72 3.91
CA GLU A 283 35.41 15.16 2.60
C GLU A 283 35.34 16.23 1.50
N ASP A 284 36.46 16.47 0.79
CA ASP A 284 36.59 17.36 -0.38
C ASP A 284 35.85 16.80 -1.61
N ARG A 285 34.57 16.47 -1.49
CA ARG A 285 33.74 15.92 -2.59
C ARG A 285 33.13 16.99 -3.50
N TYR A 286 33.19 18.26 -3.11
CA TYR A 286 32.67 19.36 -3.92
C TYR A 286 33.67 19.72 -5.03
N ASP A 287 33.24 19.66 -6.29
CA ASP A 287 34.03 20.13 -7.44
C ASP A 287 33.78 21.64 -7.66
N PRO A 288 34.82 22.50 -7.58
CA PRO A 288 34.68 23.94 -7.81
C PRO A 288 34.06 24.31 -9.17
N LYS A 289 34.13 23.43 -10.17
CA LYS A 289 33.50 23.64 -11.49
C LYS A 289 31.98 23.63 -11.46
N MET A 290 31.35 23.16 -10.37
CA MET A 290 29.90 23.24 -10.20
C MET A 290 29.42 24.68 -9.94
N SER A 291 30.32 25.56 -9.48
CA SER A 291 30.03 26.99 -9.34
C SER A 291 30.00 27.69 -10.72
N PRO A 292 29.06 28.62 -10.97
CA PRO A 292 28.07 29.17 -10.04
C PRO A 292 26.73 28.40 -10.01
N ALA A 293 26.58 27.36 -10.83
CA ALA A 293 25.31 26.65 -10.97
C ALA A 293 24.85 26.00 -9.65
N ILE A 294 25.78 25.44 -8.88
CA ILE A 294 25.57 24.97 -7.52
C ILE A 294 26.63 25.60 -6.63
N PRO A 295 26.30 26.64 -5.84
CA PRO A 295 27.24 27.25 -4.91
C PRO A 295 27.63 26.28 -3.78
N GLU A 296 28.87 26.37 -3.31
CA GLU A 296 29.42 25.49 -2.25
C GLU A 296 28.61 25.61 -0.95
N GLU A 297 28.19 26.82 -0.60
CA GLU A 297 27.36 27.09 0.59
C GLU A 297 25.94 26.48 0.50
N LYS A 298 25.52 26.04 -0.69
CA LYS A 298 24.26 25.32 -0.92
C LYS A 298 24.44 23.82 -1.14
N TRP A 299 25.68 23.34 -1.28
CA TRP A 299 25.98 21.92 -1.38
C TRP A 299 25.69 21.23 -0.05
N ARG A 300 24.89 20.16 -0.09
CA ARG A 300 24.53 19.37 1.10
C ARG A 300 24.78 17.89 0.85
N LYS A 301 25.08 17.16 1.92
CA LYS A 301 25.12 15.70 1.95
C LYS A 301 23.91 15.18 2.73
N GLY A 302 23.40 14.02 2.35
CA GLY A 302 22.33 13.31 3.01
C GLY A 302 22.39 11.80 2.74
N SER A 303 21.31 11.12 3.08
CA SER A 303 21.09 9.69 2.82
C SER A 303 20.11 9.48 1.67
N GLN A 304 20.22 8.38 0.93
CA GLN A 304 19.35 7.96 -0.18
C GLN A 304 17.84 7.81 0.14
N GLU A 305 17.41 7.97 1.41
CA GLU A 305 16.05 7.65 1.85
C GLU A 305 15.26 8.95 2.14
N LEU A 306 14.14 9.17 1.45
CA LEU A 306 13.56 10.51 1.23
C LEU A 306 12.07 10.63 1.57
N GLY A 307 11.71 11.71 2.27
CA GLY A 307 10.36 12.20 2.53
C GLY A 307 10.12 13.59 1.91
N PHE A 308 9.11 13.80 1.04
CA PHE A 308 8.99 15.07 0.29
C PHE A 308 7.60 15.74 0.20
N ARG A 309 7.64 17.05 -0.12
CA ARG A 309 6.61 17.89 -0.76
C ARG A 309 7.30 18.92 -1.71
N PHE A 310 6.79 19.04 -2.94
CA PHE A 310 7.11 19.99 -4.05
C PHE A 310 8.27 19.65 -5.02
N MET A 311 8.06 20.02 -6.30
CA MET A 311 8.85 19.70 -7.50
C MET A 311 9.20 20.98 -8.28
N PHE A 312 10.42 21.08 -8.84
CA PHE A 312 10.82 22.07 -9.86
C PHE A 312 11.74 21.45 -10.94
N PRO A 313 11.81 21.99 -12.19
CA PRO A 313 12.16 21.26 -13.42
C PRO A 313 13.62 21.33 -13.96
N TRP A 314 14.66 21.64 -13.17
CA TRP A 314 15.92 22.17 -13.73
C TRP A 314 17.08 21.19 -14.06
N LEU A 315 16.92 19.86 -14.00
CA LEU A 315 18.07 18.95 -14.02
C LEU A 315 18.30 18.18 -15.33
N THR A 316 18.91 18.82 -16.32
CA THR A 316 19.52 18.14 -17.49
C THR A 316 21.03 18.33 -17.61
N SER A 317 21.68 19.08 -16.72
CA SER A 317 23.04 19.61 -16.98
C SER A 317 24.19 19.08 -16.10
N LEU A 318 24.00 18.15 -15.17
CA LEU A 318 25.09 17.66 -14.33
C LEU A 318 25.73 16.40 -14.92
N GLN A 319 26.74 16.59 -15.78
CA GLN A 319 27.62 15.52 -16.26
C GLN A 319 28.68 15.17 -15.20
N ASN A 320 28.72 13.88 -14.88
CA ASN A 320 29.73 13.11 -14.12
C ASN A 320 31.03 13.85 -13.73
N PRO A 321 31.16 14.29 -12.46
CA PRO A 321 32.44 14.23 -11.76
C PRO A 321 32.63 12.81 -11.19
N HIS A 322 33.76 12.17 -11.53
CA HIS A 322 34.15 10.89 -10.94
C HIS A 322 34.16 10.98 -9.41
N ASN A 323 33.59 9.96 -8.73
CA ASN A 323 33.60 9.77 -7.27
C ASN A 323 32.56 10.60 -6.45
N CYS A 324 31.61 11.27 -7.10
CA CYS A 324 30.45 11.85 -6.44
C CYS A 324 29.27 10.87 -6.55
N ILE A 325 28.77 10.32 -5.43
CA ILE A 325 27.52 9.54 -5.36
C ILE A 325 26.39 10.57 -5.43
N PRO A 326 25.84 10.87 -6.62
CA PRO A 326 25.14 12.13 -6.82
C PRO A 326 23.77 12.13 -6.14
N ASP A 327 23.17 10.96 -5.95
CA ASP A 327 21.90 10.72 -5.27
C ASP A 327 21.93 11.11 -3.77
N GLU A 328 23.05 10.91 -3.07
CA GLU A 328 23.22 11.36 -1.67
C GLU A 328 23.27 12.88 -1.51
N HIS A 329 23.54 13.61 -2.60
CA HIS A 329 23.70 15.07 -2.61
C HIS A 329 22.54 15.79 -3.29
N TYR A 330 21.90 15.16 -4.27
CA TYR A 330 20.96 15.78 -5.18
C TYR A 330 19.81 16.48 -4.45
N VAL A 331 19.05 15.73 -3.66
CA VAL A 331 17.89 16.25 -2.96
C VAL A 331 18.24 17.33 -1.94
N PRO A 332 19.11 17.07 -0.95
CA PRO A 332 19.32 18.05 0.11
C PRO A 332 19.92 19.34 -0.46
N THR A 333 20.73 19.25 -1.51
CA THR A 333 21.24 20.42 -2.26
C THR A 333 20.11 21.15 -2.98
N LEU A 334 19.21 20.45 -3.66
CA LEU A 334 18.05 21.05 -4.34
C LEU A 334 17.17 21.85 -3.38
N LEU A 335 16.89 21.29 -2.19
CA LEU A 335 16.11 21.97 -1.15
C LEU A 335 16.85 23.19 -0.58
N ALA A 336 18.17 23.08 -0.39
CA ALA A 336 18.99 24.20 0.04
C ALA A 336 19.03 25.34 -0.98
N MET A 337 19.19 25.02 -2.26
CA MET A 337 19.13 25.99 -3.36
C MET A 337 17.75 26.65 -3.47
N SER A 338 16.68 25.91 -3.14
CA SER A 338 15.31 26.41 -3.17
C SER A 338 14.91 27.20 -1.92
N GLY A 339 15.80 27.32 -0.92
CA GLY A 339 15.51 28.01 0.35
C GLY A 339 14.52 27.26 1.25
N LEU A 340 14.39 25.95 1.09
CA LEU A 340 13.43 25.11 1.81
C LEU A 340 14.07 24.30 2.96
N GLU A 341 15.26 24.68 3.43
CA GLU A 341 15.96 23.95 4.51
C GLU A 341 15.19 24.01 5.84
N ASP A 342 14.47 25.10 6.10
CA ASP A 342 13.68 25.28 7.31
C ASP A 342 12.43 24.38 7.37
N GLU A 343 12.01 23.83 6.21
CA GLU A 343 10.93 22.86 6.07
C GLU A 343 11.37 21.42 6.41
N LEU A 344 12.64 21.21 6.79
CA LEU A 344 13.22 19.92 7.09
C LEU A 344 13.44 19.68 8.59
N GLU A 345 13.25 18.43 9.02
CA GLU A 345 13.76 17.92 10.30
C GLU A 345 15.26 17.55 10.23
N ARG A 346 15.90 17.68 9.05
CA ARG A 346 17.31 17.37 8.77
C ARG A 346 17.74 15.97 9.23
N ARG A 347 16.85 14.98 9.09
CA ARG A 347 17.08 13.57 9.42
C ARG A 347 16.22 12.65 8.55
N SER A 348 16.67 11.42 8.35
CA SER A 348 15.88 10.36 7.71
C SER A 348 14.92 9.68 8.71
N LEU A 349 13.88 9.04 8.18
CA LEU A 349 13.01 8.12 8.91
C LEU A 349 13.53 6.67 8.87
N THR A 350 14.60 6.39 8.12
CA THR A 350 15.13 5.05 7.93
C THR A 350 16.41 4.85 8.72
N TYR A 351 16.38 3.95 9.71
CA TYR A 351 17.56 3.55 10.45
C TYR A 351 18.52 2.79 9.54
N THR A 352 19.81 3.17 9.60
CA THR A 352 20.88 2.51 8.85
C THR A 352 22.06 2.28 9.78
N LEU A 353 22.51 1.02 9.90
CA LEU A 353 23.68 0.67 10.70
C LEU A 353 24.95 0.70 9.84
N TRP A 354 25.96 1.45 10.27
CA TRP A 354 27.25 1.58 9.59
C TRP A 354 28.38 0.99 10.42
N ASN A 355 29.35 0.36 9.76
CA ASN A 355 30.56 -0.11 10.43
C ASN A 355 31.62 1.00 10.51
N HIS A 356 31.64 1.76 11.59
CA HIS A 356 32.65 2.81 11.81
C HIS A 356 34.06 2.27 12.13
N SER A 357 34.23 0.94 12.29
CA SER A 357 35.52 0.32 12.65
C SER A 357 36.33 -0.17 11.45
N ALA A 358 35.78 -0.10 10.23
CA ALA A 358 36.52 -0.43 9.01
C ALA A 358 37.50 0.70 8.65
N VAL A 359 38.78 0.35 8.50
CA VAL A 359 39.84 1.25 8.01
C VAL A 359 39.34 1.96 6.74
N ARG A 360 39.56 3.28 6.61
CA ARG A 360 39.01 4.19 5.58
C ARG A 360 39.17 3.74 4.11
N ASN A 361 39.92 2.68 3.83
CA ASN A 361 40.18 2.14 2.49
C ASN A 361 39.57 0.75 2.22
N ASP A 362 38.75 0.19 3.12
CA ASP A 362 37.99 -1.03 2.83
C ASP A 362 36.66 -0.67 2.14
N THR A 363 36.43 -1.17 0.92
CA THR A 363 35.16 -1.04 0.19
C THR A 363 33.93 -1.51 1.00
N LYS A 364 34.13 -2.34 2.05
CA LYS A 364 33.06 -2.75 2.96
C LYS A 364 32.53 -1.62 3.87
N SER A 365 33.27 -0.52 4.06
CA SER A 365 32.80 0.63 4.84
C SER A 365 31.81 1.53 4.07
N TRP A 366 31.69 1.33 2.76
CA TRP A 366 30.87 2.12 1.85
C TRP A 366 29.41 1.64 1.80
N HIS A 367 29.11 0.53 2.49
CA HIS A 367 27.77 -0.02 2.56
C HIS A 367 27.31 -0.19 4.01
N PRO A 368 26.02 0.03 4.29
CA PRO A 368 25.43 -0.34 5.57
C PRO A 368 25.60 -1.84 5.86
N ILE A 369 25.72 -2.17 7.14
CA ILE A 369 25.66 -3.54 7.60
C ILE A 369 24.30 -4.13 7.20
N THR A 370 24.34 -5.34 6.64
CA THR A 370 23.13 -6.10 6.35
C THR A 370 22.82 -6.99 7.53
N PHE A 371 21.64 -6.84 8.12
CA PHE A 371 21.14 -7.70 9.17
C PHE A 371 20.80 -9.06 8.57
N ASP A 372 21.49 -10.09 9.03
CA ASP A 372 21.12 -11.47 8.77
C ASP A 372 20.09 -11.98 9.79
N ARG A 373 19.64 -13.22 9.58
CA ARG A 373 18.66 -13.85 10.46
C ARG A 373 19.07 -13.77 11.92
N ASP A 374 20.34 -13.92 12.26
CA ASP A 374 20.79 -13.94 13.66
C ASP A 374 20.97 -12.55 14.28
N ASP A 375 21.20 -11.54 13.45
CA ASP A 375 21.34 -10.14 13.88
C ASP A 375 19.98 -9.50 14.20
N ALA A 376 18.90 -9.96 13.56
CA ALA A 376 17.54 -9.44 13.75
C ALA A 376 16.82 -10.01 14.98
N SER A 377 17.47 -9.92 16.15
CA SER A 377 16.90 -10.37 17.44
C SER A 377 15.82 -9.41 17.97
N PRO A 378 14.86 -9.88 18.80
CA PRO A 378 13.88 -9.02 19.47
C PRO A 378 14.51 -7.85 20.22
N GLN A 379 15.62 -8.10 20.90
CA GLN A 379 16.37 -7.11 21.66
C GLN A 379 16.95 -6.04 20.73
N GLU A 380 17.50 -6.45 19.59
CA GLU A 380 18.12 -5.52 18.63
C GLU A 380 17.07 -4.64 17.93
N ILE A 381 15.97 -5.23 17.47
CA ILE A 381 14.85 -4.47 16.90
C ILE A 381 14.27 -3.50 17.92
N LYS A 382 14.15 -3.92 19.19
CA LYS A 382 13.71 -3.02 20.27
C LYS A 382 14.67 -1.86 20.49
N LYS A 383 15.99 -2.09 20.52
CA LYS A 383 16.97 -1.01 20.64
C LYS A 383 16.82 0.01 19.53
N ILE A 384 16.62 -0.44 18.28
CA ILE A 384 16.42 0.46 17.13
C ILE A 384 15.14 1.29 17.32
N LYS A 385 14.05 0.66 17.76
CA LYS A 385 12.75 1.33 18.01
C LYS A 385 12.81 2.33 19.17
N ASP A 386 13.64 2.07 20.18
CA ASP A 386 13.80 2.93 21.36
C ASP A 386 14.66 4.18 21.08
N ILE A 387 15.28 4.30 19.89
CA ILE A 387 16.06 5.50 19.52
C ILE A 387 15.12 6.70 19.34
N ASN A 388 15.29 7.70 20.20
CA ASN A 388 14.49 8.93 20.25
C ASN A 388 15.33 10.21 20.11
N HIS A 389 16.60 10.09 19.74
CA HIS A 389 17.49 11.21 19.46
C HIS A 389 18.47 10.89 18.32
N VAL A 390 18.95 11.94 17.64
CA VAL A 390 19.98 11.87 16.59
C VAL A 390 21.17 12.74 17.00
N TYR A 391 22.37 12.21 16.80
CA TYR A 391 23.62 12.96 16.95
C TYR A 391 24.07 13.50 15.59
N TYR A 392 24.23 14.82 15.50
CA TYR A 392 24.67 15.54 14.32
C TYR A 392 26.16 15.81 14.47
N GLU A 393 26.99 14.94 13.88
CA GLU A 393 28.45 15.00 14.00
C GLU A 393 29.01 16.35 13.52
N SER A 394 28.51 16.87 12.40
CA SER A 394 28.96 18.16 11.83
C SER A 394 28.69 19.37 12.72
N GLU A 395 27.71 19.26 13.62
CA GLU A 395 27.28 20.33 14.52
C GLU A 395 27.63 20.02 15.99
N ASN A 396 28.26 18.87 16.25
CA ASN A 396 28.51 18.30 17.58
C ASN A 396 27.32 18.47 18.55
N ARG A 397 26.11 18.18 18.07
CA ARG A 397 24.88 18.31 18.85
C ARG A 397 24.03 17.05 18.82
N THR A 398 23.31 16.81 19.91
CA THR A 398 22.26 15.78 19.96
C THR A 398 20.90 16.46 19.98
N ALA A 399 19.98 16.04 19.13
CA ALA A 399 18.61 16.52 19.15
C ALA A 399 17.62 15.38 19.35
N GLN A 400 16.61 15.63 20.17
CA GLN A 400 15.50 14.70 20.36
C GLN A 400 14.58 14.72 19.14
N CYS A 401 14.08 13.54 18.77
CA CYS A 401 13.09 13.40 17.72
C CYS A 401 11.71 13.71 18.28
N THR A 402 11.07 14.72 17.71
CA THR A 402 9.71 15.08 18.09
C THR A 402 8.82 15.19 16.86
N ILE A 403 7.53 14.94 17.05
CA ILE A 403 6.47 15.23 16.09
C ILE A 403 5.42 16.03 16.86
N ASN A 404 5.13 17.26 16.42
CA ASN A 404 4.23 18.18 17.12
C ASN A 404 4.60 18.37 18.61
N SER A 405 5.89 18.57 18.87
CA SER A 405 6.46 18.77 20.21
C SER A 405 6.32 17.56 21.17
N LYS A 406 5.87 16.40 20.69
CA LYS A 406 5.82 15.15 21.44
C LYS A 406 7.07 14.33 21.14
N LEU A 407 7.69 13.75 22.17
CA LEU A 407 8.81 12.81 21.99
C LEU A 407 8.35 11.57 21.22
N THR A 408 9.07 11.23 20.15
CA THR A 408 8.76 10.10 19.27
C THR A 408 10.02 9.32 18.90
N PRO A 409 9.89 8.04 18.51
CA PRO A 409 10.98 7.32 17.85
C PRO A 409 11.49 8.09 16.63
N CYS A 410 12.79 8.07 16.41
CA CYS A 410 13.42 8.72 15.26
C CYS A 410 13.12 7.98 13.96
N PHE A 411 13.13 6.65 14.00
CA PHE A 411 13.09 5.81 12.80
C PHE A 411 11.78 5.06 12.72
N LEU A 412 11.16 5.08 11.54
CA LEU A 412 9.94 4.33 11.20
C LEU A 412 10.25 3.11 10.33
N PHE A 413 11.39 3.14 9.64
CA PHE A 413 11.90 2.06 8.81
C PHE A 413 13.32 1.69 9.23
N ALA A 414 13.80 0.53 8.81
CA ALA A 414 15.20 0.13 8.99
C ALA A 414 15.73 -0.59 7.75
N ARG A 415 17.04 -0.45 7.51
CA ARG A 415 17.79 -1.11 6.43
C ARG A 415 19.21 -1.49 6.90
N LYS A 416 19.87 -2.49 6.30
CA LYS A 416 19.41 -3.38 5.22
C LYS A 416 19.13 -4.76 5.78
N PHE A 417 18.01 -5.39 5.42
CA PHE A 417 17.61 -6.70 5.96
C PHE A 417 17.63 -7.76 4.85
N THR A 418 18.19 -8.94 5.14
CA THR A 418 17.99 -10.10 4.27
C THR A 418 16.58 -10.67 4.40
N TYR A 419 16.17 -11.49 3.43
CA TYR A 419 14.90 -12.23 3.52
C TYR A 419 14.80 -13.07 4.81
N GLY A 420 15.91 -13.69 5.23
CA GLY A 420 15.96 -14.49 6.46
C GLY A 420 15.73 -13.64 7.72
N ALA A 421 16.30 -12.43 7.75
CA ALA A 421 16.08 -11.45 8.81
C ALA A 421 14.64 -10.94 8.83
N ALA A 422 14.09 -10.54 7.68
CA ALA A 422 12.71 -10.07 7.56
C ALA A 422 11.69 -11.14 8.01
N ILE A 423 11.90 -12.40 7.63
CA ILE A 423 11.06 -13.52 8.09
C ILE A 423 11.16 -13.68 9.62
N ARG A 424 12.36 -13.57 10.21
CA ARG A 424 12.50 -13.65 11.67
C ARG A 424 11.72 -12.54 12.36
N VAL A 425 11.90 -11.29 11.92
CA VAL A 425 11.24 -10.11 12.47
C VAL A 425 9.70 -10.26 12.44
N LEU A 426 9.18 -10.78 11.33
CA LEU A 426 7.77 -11.09 11.16
C LEU A 426 7.29 -12.25 12.03
N THR A 427 8.00 -13.40 12.03
CA THR A 427 7.63 -14.60 12.81
C THR A 427 7.61 -14.36 14.32
N MET A 428 8.45 -13.44 14.79
CA MET A 428 8.56 -13.09 16.21
C MET A 428 7.59 -11.96 16.61
N GLY A 429 6.76 -11.45 15.68
CA GLY A 429 5.80 -10.37 15.96
C GLY A 429 6.45 -9.06 16.41
N LEU A 430 7.68 -8.78 15.94
CA LEU A 430 8.45 -7.61 16.38
C LEU A 430 8.02 -6.31 15.69
N VAL A 431 7.34 -6.46 14.56
CA VAL A 431 6.76 -5.43 13.73
C VAL A 431 5.27 -5.77 13.63
N GLY A 432 4.39 -4.84 14.00
CA GLY A 432 2.92 -4.91 13.89
C GLY A 432 2.22 -6.17 14.44
N PRO A 433 0.88 -6.15 14.59
CA PRO A 433 0.09 -7.37 14.71
C PRO A 433 -0.18 -7.94 13.30
N TYR A 434 0.68 -8.81 12.80
CA TYR A 434 0.48 -9.47 11.50
C TYR A 434 -0.03 -10.91 11.67
N ASP A 435 -1.03 -11.30 10.89
CA ASP A 435 -1.53 -12.68 10.87
C ASP A 435 -0.53 -13.60 10.16
N PHE A 436 0.24 -14.34 10.95
CA PHE A 436 1.25 -15.29 10.50
C PHE A 436 0.67 -16.44 9.65
N LEU A 437 -0.61 -16.81 9.85
CA LEU A 437 -1.25 -17.91 9.12
C LEU A 437 -1.58 -17.50 7.67
N ALA A 438 -1.90 -16.24 7.43
CA ALA A 438 -2.09 -15.70 6.07
C ALA A 438 -0.77 -15.67 5.28
N LEU A 439 0.34 -15.28 5.92
CA LEU A 439 1.67 -15.17 5.32
C LEU A 439 2.34 -16.52 5.03
N SER A 440 2.14 -17.52 5.89
CA SER A 440 2.69 -18.87 5.71
C SER A 440 2.02 -19.64 4.56
N LYS A 441 0.72 -19.41 4.29
CA LYS A 441 0.02 -19.97 3.13
C LYS A 441 0.53 -19.39 1.80
N ALA A 442 0.80 -18.08 1.74
CA ALA A 442 1.34 -17.41 0.55
C ALA A 442 2.74 -17.91 0.18
N THR A 443 3.59 -18.19 1.17
CA THR A 443 4.95 -18.72 0.97
C THR A 443 4.98 -20.22 0.64
N ALA A 444 4.04 -21.02 1.20
CA ALA A 444 3.94 -22.46 0.91
C ALA A 444 3.47 -22.75 -0.53
N SER A 445 2.60 -21.92 -1.11
CA SER A 445 2.13 -22.06 -2.50
C SER A 445 3.27 -22.01 -3.51
N LYS A 446 4.26 -21.12 -3.31
CA LYS A 446 5.43 -20.98 -4.21
C LYS A 446 6.45 -22.12 -4.13
N ARG A 447 6.53 -22.87 -3.02
CA ARG A 447 7.41 -24.05 -2.94
C ARG A 447 6.88 -25.24 -3.73
N LYS A 448 5.56 -25.35 -3.90
CA LYS A 448 4.95 -26.42 -4.72
C LYS A 448 5.05 -26.14 -6.22
N SER A 449 5.06 -24.88 -6.67
CA SER A 449 5.20 -24.55 -8.10
C SER A 449 6.62 -24.73 -8.65
N LYS A 450 7.67 -24.53 -7.83
CA LYS A 450 9.07 -24.79 -8.21
C LYS A 450 9.48 -26.26 -8.24
N GLN A 451 8.60 -27.19 -7.83
CA GLN A 451 8.89 -28.62 -7.82
C GLN A 451 8.31 -29.36 -9.04
N TYR A 452 7.59 -28.66 -9.93
CA TYR A 452 6.94 -29.22 -11.13
C TYR A 452 7.29 -28.46 -12.44
N THR A 453 8.30 -27.61 -12.41
CA THR A 453 8.96 -27.00 -13.58
C THR A 453 10.45 -27.24 -13.46
#